data_AF-A0A357GUH6-F1
#
_entry.id   AF-A0A357GUH6-F1
#
_cell.length_a   1.000
_cell.length_b   1.000
_cell.length_c   1.000
_cell.angle_alpha   90.00
_cell.angle_beta   90.00
_cell.angle_gamma   90.00
#
_symmetry.space_group_name_H-M   'P 1'
#
loop_
_entity.id
_entity.type
_entity.pdbx_description
1 polymer ?
#
loop_
_entity_poly.entity_id
_entity_poly.type
_entity_poly.pdbx_seq_one_letter_code
_entity_poly.pdbx_strand_id
1 'polypeptide(L)'
;MENPKQPLEQGRNVQKPFYKKWWFILIAVLLLPFYFYLLPFVLIWYIWAKTMINKILKIIITVFIITLLIIFFANIDTSEQKTKINGQEQPNRELEIKEKTIDQDQEIFESQKQQIQPDVIYDEQPEQVDQAKEEVKIEAESDPEIASREQIEIIVKNIGDYEVTVWDLKGNLAKNTTPAPYEVFVIAGNGKIANCFHAKNVMLDVMKKLYSDTAVKDKIARVMFTSWGQLKVSLGSEDGTKLDWATVGPTNFWDVMMKVKSYEDETGPINQRTWGVSIGKDCE
;
A
#
# COMPACT_ATOMS: atom_id res chain seq x y z
N MET A 1 4.08 -39.47 74.64
CA MET A 1 4.11 -38.01 74.39
C MET A 1 4.98 -37.79 73.17
N GLU A 2 4.39 -37.60 72.00
CA GLU A 2 5.05 -37.01 70.83
C GLU A 2 3.95 -36.71 69.79
N ASN A 3 4.03 -35.51 69.24
CA ASN A 3 2.96 -34.79 68.56
C ASN A 3 3.20 -34.81 67.04
N PRO A 4 2.29 -35.31 66.19
CA PRO A 4 2.47 -35.21 64.75
C PRO A 4 2.01 -33.85 64.22
N LYS A 5 2.98 -33.20 63.58
CA LYS A 5 3.00 -31.89 62.92
C LYS A 5 1.82 -31.66 61.96
N GLN A 6 1.26 -30.46 62.01
CA GLN A 6 0.36 -29.92 60.99
C GLN A 6 1.14 -29.58 59.70
N PRO A 7 0.53 -29.74 58.51
CA PRO A 7 1.15 -29.39 57.24
C PRO A 7 1.18 -27.87 57.02
N LEU A 8 2.34 -27.40 56.54
CA LEU A 8 2.63 -26.04 56.11
C LEU A 8 1.68 -25.61 54.98
N GLU A 9 0.92 -24.54 55.22
CA GLU A 9 0.23 -23.79 54.16
C GLU A 9 1.28 -23.19 53.20
N GLN A 10 1.34 -23.73 51.99
CA GLN A 10 2.06 -23.13 50.87
C GLN A 10 1.40 -21.80 50.51
N GLY A 11 2.17 -20.72 50.68
CA GLY A 11 1.80 -19.37 50.28
C GLY A 11 1.45 -19.30 48.80
N ARG A 12 0.16 -19.10 48.51
CA ARG A 12 -0.34 -18.73 47.19
C ARG A 12 0.32 -17.40 46.79
N ASN A 13 1.25 -17.48 45.84
CA ASN A 13 1.82 -16.32 45.17
C ASN A 13 0.72 -15.70 44.29
N VAL A 14 0.01 -14.72 44.87
CA VAL A 14 -1.00 -13.92 44.15
C VAL A 14 -0.24 -13.05 43.15
N GLN A 15 -0.08 -13.54 41.92
CA GLN A 15 0.37 -12.73 40.79
C GLN A 15 -0.55 -11.51 40.68
N LYS A 16 -0.03 -10.34 41.06
CA LYS A 16 -0.76 -9.08 40.93
C LYS A 16 -1.01 -8.82 39.44
N PRO A 17 -2.26 -8.51 39.04
CA PRO A 17 -2.58 -8.29 37.63
C PRO A 17 -1.79 -7.12 37.06
N PHE A 18 -0.88 -7.42 36.14
CA PHE A 18 0.02 -6.45 35.50
C PHE A 18 -0.72 -5.43 34.62
N TYR A 19 -1.98 -5.71 34.24
CA TYR A 19 -2.78 -4.90 33.32
C TYR A 19 -3.30 -3.57 33.89
N LYS A 20 -3.22 -3.34 35.21
CA LYS A 20 -3.92 -2.21 35.85
C LYS A 20 -3.25 -0.84 35.65
N LYS A 21 -1.99 -0.77 35.19
CA LYS A 21 -1.25 0.50 35.02
C LYS A 21 -1.17 1.00 33.58
N TRP A 22 -1.25 0.13 32.58
CA TRP A 22 -1.05 0.52 31.17
C TRP A 22 -2.25 1.26 30.55
N TRP A 23 -3.45 1.02 31.05
CA TRP A 23 -4.65 1.68 30.50
C TRP A 23 -4.68 3.20 30.72
N PHE A 24 -4.04 3.69 31.79
CA PHE A 24 -3.89 5.13 32.02
C PHE A 24 -3.01 5.82 30.97
N ILE A 25 -1.99 5.12 30.44
CA ILE A 25 -1.12 5.66 29.39
C ILE A 25 -1.92 5.79 28.08
N LEU A 26 -2.72 4.79 27.73
CA LEU A 26 -3.58 4.85 26.55
C LEU A 26 -4.63 5.97 26.65
N ILE A 27 -5.28 6.12 27.82
CA ILE A 27 -6.22 7.23 28.06
C ILE A 27 -5.51 8.59 27.97
N ALA A 28 -4.31 8.72 28.54
CA ALA A 28 -3.55 9.96 28.49
C ALA A 28 -3.15 10.33 27.05
N VAL A 29 -2.70 9.37 26.23
CA VAL A 29 -2.35 9.59 24.82
C VAL A 29 -3.57 9.96 23.99
N LEU A 30 -4.71 9.32 24.24
CA LEU A 30 -5.98 9.62 23.55
C LEU A 30 -6.49 11.04 23.87
N LEU A 31 -6.32 11.50 25.12
CA LEU A 31 -6.79 12.82 25.56
C LEU A 31 -5.79 13.95 25.32
N LEU A 32 -4.53 13.65 25.03
CA LEU A 32 -3.47 14.62 24.77
C LEU A 32 -3.83 15.62 23.64
N PRO A 33 -4.32 15.21 22.46
CA PRO A 33 -4.72 16.17 21.43
C PRO A 33 -5.88 17.06 21.91
N PHE A 34 -6.86 16.50 22.62
CA PHE A 34 -7.99 17.26 23.16
C PHE A 34 -7.54 18.32 24.17
N TYR A 35 -6.53 18.01 25.00
CA TYR A 35 -5.97 18.96 25.95
C TYR A 35 -5.27 20.14 25.26
N PHE A 36 -4.54 19.88 24.16
CA PHE A 36 -3.90 20.94 23.37
C PHE A 36 -4.92 21.90 22.74
N TYR A 37 -6.07 21.39 22.27
CA TYR A 37 -7.14 22.24 21.74
C TYR A 37 -7.86 23.07 22.81
N LEU A 38 -8.02 22.54 24.03
CA LEU A 38 -8.72 23.24 25.11
C LEU A 38 -7.86 24.26 25.87
N LEU A 39 -6.55 24.07 25.90
CA LEU A 39 -5.61 24.94 26.61
C LEU A 39 -5.74 26.44 26.30
N PRO A 40 -5.86 26.90 25.03
CA PRO A 40 -6.04 28.33 24.74
C PRO A 40 -7.35 28.90 25.30
N PHE A 41 -8.44 28.12 25.30
CA PHE A 41 -9.72 28.54 25.88
C PHE A 41 -9.64 28.68 27.40
N VAL A 42 -8.96 27.76 28.07
CA VAL A 42 -8.73 27.83 29.53
C VAL A 42 -7.87 29.04 29.89
N LEU A 43 -6.85 29.38 29.09
CA LEU A 43 -6.02 30.57 29.30
C LEU A 43 -6.82 31.87 29.14
N ILE A 44 -7.65 31.98 28.10
CA ILE A 44 -8.53 33.15 27.89
C ILE A 44 -9.49 33.29 29.09
N TRP A 45 -10.13 32.19 29.50
CA TRP A 45 -11.03 32.20 30.66
C TRP A 45 -10.32 32.63 31.95
N TYR A 46 -9.11 32.10 32.20
CA TYR A 46 -8.32 32.43 33.39
C TYR A 46 -7.91 33.90 33.43
N ILE A 47 -7.52 34.49 32.29
CA ILE A 47 -7.18 35.93 32.19
C ILE A 47 -8.42 36.79 32.46
N TRP A 48 -9.58 36.37 32.01
CA TRP A 48 -10.81 37.10 32.28
C TRP A 48 -11.24 37.01 33.74
N ALA A 49 -11.18 35.81 34.33
CA ALA A 49 -11.68 35.53 35.67
C ALA A 49 -10.77 36.02 36.80
N LYS A 50 -9.44 35.90 36.68
CA LYS A 50 -8.54 36.00 37.84
C LYS A 50 -7.60 37.21 37.83
N THR A 51 -7.30 37.79 36.68
CA THR A 51 -6.33 38.91 36.62
C THR A 51 -7.03 40.26 36.73
N MET A 52 -6.55 41.10 37.66
CA MET A 52 -6.92 42.52 37.77
C MET A 52 -6.22 43.40 36.71
N ILE A 53 -6.03 42.84 35.52
CA ILE A 53 -5.42 43.56 34.41
C ILE A 53 -6.40 44.59 33.86
N ASN A 54 -5.88 45.76 33.43
CA ASN A 54 -6.66 46.79 32.75
C ASN A 54 -7.48 46.21 31.58
N LYS A 55 -8.73 46.65 31.45
CA LYS A 55 -9.67 46.14 30.43
C LYS A 55 -9.08 46.17 29.02
N ILE A 56 -8.34 47.22 28.68
CA ILE A 56 -7.67 47.39 27.39
C ILE A 56 -6.59 46.32 27.18
N LEU A 57 -5.78 46.04 28.19
CA LEU A 57 -4.70 45.05 28.10
C LEU A 57 -5.26 43.62 27.98
N LYS A 58 -6.42 43.32 28.59
CA LYS A 58 -7.12 42.03 28.38
C LYS A 58 -7.51 41.82 26.92
N ILE A 59 -8.06 42.86 26.28
CA ILE A 59 -8.46 42.80 24.86
C ILE A 59 -7.24 42.56 23.97
N ILE A 60 -6.13 43.28 24.21
CA ILE A 60 -4.88 43.12 23.44
C ILE A 60 -4.36 41.68 23.53
N ILE A 61 -4.30 41.09 24.73
CA ILE A 61 -3.82 39.72 24.92
C ILE A 61 -4.75 38.71 24.25
N THR A 62 -6.07 38.89 24.33
CA THR A 62 -7.03 38.00 23.66
C THR A 62 -6.86 38.03 22.14
N VAL A 63 -6.74 39.22 21.53
CA VAL A 63 -6.51 39.35 20.08
C VAL A 63 -5.21 38.66 19.69
N PHE A 64 -4.13 38.84 20.45
CA PHE A 64 -2.83 38.22 20.18
C PHE A 64 -2.90 36.68 20.17
N ILE A 65 -3.59 36.06 21.14
CA ILE A 65 -3.78 34.60 21.20
C ILE A 65 -4.57 34.09 19.99
N ILE A 66 -5.64 34.79 19.60
CA ILE A 66 -6.46 34.43 18.43
C ILE A 66 -5.64 34.52 17.14
N THR A 67 -4.85 35.58 16.97
CA THR A 67 -3.98 35.74 15.78
C THR A 67 -2.94 34.62 15.69
N LEU A 68 -2.33 34.22 16.81
CA LEU A 68 -1.39 33.09 16.83
C LEU A 68 -2.06 31.77 16.44
N LEU A 69 -3.30 31.52 16.90
CA LEU A 69 -4.07 30.34 16.48
C LEU A 69 -4.33 30.33 14.98
N ILE A 70 -4.72 31.46 14.39
CA ILE A 70 -4.96 31.56 12.94
C ILE A 70 -3.68 31.28 12.14
N ILE A 71 -2.54 31.85 12.55
CA ILE A 71 -1.24 31.61 11.89
C ILE A 71 -0.85 30.13 12.01
N PHE A 72 -1.07 29.52 13.17
CA PHE A 72 -0.77 28.11 13.39
C PHE A 72 -1.60 27.21 12.47
N PHE A 73 -2.92 27.46 12.34
CA PHE A 73 -3.77 26.70 11.43
C PHE A 73 -3.45 26.97 9.95
N ALA A 74 -3.16 28.21 9.56
CA ALA A 74 -2.78 28.54 8.19
C ALA A 74 -1.47 27.87 7.74
N ASN A 75 -0.53 27.68 8.67
CA ASN A 75 0.74 26.99 8.37
C ASN A 75 0.57 25.46 8.25
N ILE A 76 -0.47 24.86 8.84
CA ILE A 76 -0.73 23.43 8.68
C ILE A 76 -1.16 23.10 7.24
N ASP A 77 -1.89 24.00 6.57
CA ASP A 77 -2.38 23.79 5.21
C ASP A 77 -1.36 24.12 4.11
N THR A 78 -0.24 24.80 4.44
CA THR A 78 0.69 25.34 3.43
C THR A 78 1.81 24.35 3.03
N SER A 79 1.83 23.12 3.55
CA SER A 79 2.89 22.15 3.24
C SER A 79 2.77 21.47 1.86
N GLU A 80 1.71 21.71 1.07
CA GLU A 80 1.44 20.91 -0.14
C GLU A 80 1.47 21.63 -1.50
N GLN A 81 1.83 22.92 -1.58
CA GLN A 81 1.89 23.59 -2.89
C GLN A 81 3.20 24.31 -3.17
N LYS A 82 4.11 23.65 -3.89
CA LYS A 82 4.85 24.22 -5.04
C LYS A 82 5.77 23.20 -5.74
N THR A 83 5.19 22.46 -6.68
CA THR A 83 5.92 21.99 -7.87
C THR A 83 5.03 22.18 -9.09
N LYS A 84 4.88 23.44 -9.55
CA LYS A 84 4.35 23.71 -10.89
C LYS A 84 5.50 23.57 -11.89
N ILE A 85 5.52 22.44 -12.61
CA ILE A 85 6.31 22.28 -13.82
C ILE A 85 5.59 23.02 -14.94
N ASN A 86 6.29 24.00 -15.52
CA ASN A 86 5.95 24.62 -16.80
C ASN A 86 6.07 23.54 -17.89
N GLY A 87 4.96 23.21 -18.56
CA GLY A 87 4.93 22.37 -19.75
C GLY A 87 3.92 22.96 -20.74
N GLN A 88 4.43 23.40 -21.89
CA GLN A 88 3.71 24.08 -22.97
C GLN A 88 2.50 23.30 -23.48
N GLU A 89 1.35 23.98 -23.58
CA GLU A 89 0.28 23.61 -24.51
C GLU A 89 0.76 23.88 -25.95
N GLN A 90 0.78 22.84 -26.79
CA GLN A 90 0.68 23.00 -28.24
C GLN A 90 -0.78 22.83 -28.67
N PRO A 91 -1.31 23.71 -29.54
CA PRO A 91 -2.68 23.63 -29.99
C PRO A 91 -2.85 22.55 -31.06
N ASN A 92 -3.89 21.76 -30.82
CA ASN A 92 -4.46 20.73 -31.69
C ASN A 92 -4.73 21.28 -33.10
N ARG A 93 -4.13 20.67 -34.13
CA ARG A 93 -4.45 20.94 -35.54
C ARG A 93 -5.09 19.69 -36.14
N GLU A 94 -6.41 19.75 -36.18
CA GLU A 94 -7.32 18.96 -36.98
C GLU A 94 -6.95 19.03 -38.48
N LEU A 95 -6.80 17.86 -39.14
CA LEU A 95 -6.93 17.69 -40.60
C LEU A 95 -6.93 16.21 -41.01
N GLU A 96 -8.15 15.69 -41.19
CA GLU A 96 -8.66 14.95 -42.34
C GLU A 96 -7.67 14.60 -43.49
N ILE A 97 -7.29 13.32 -43.66
CA ILE A 97 -6.85 12.69 -44.94
C ILE A 97 -7.18 11.18 -44.86
N LYS A 98 -8.28 10.69 -45.46
CA LYS A 98 -8.47 10.20 -46.85
C LYS A 98 -7.54 9.05 -47.29
N GLU A 99 -8.14 7.86 -47.29
CA GLU A 99 -7.75 6.62 -47.95
C GLU A 99 -7.35 6.80 -49.43
N LYS A 100 -6.08 6.48 -49.77
CA LYS A 100 -5.66 6.00 -51.11
C LYS A 100 -4.19 5.46 -51.14
N THR A 101 -4.06 4.14 -51.27
CA THR A 101 -3.19 3.42 -52.25
C THR A 101 -1.65 3.40 -52.13
N ILE A 102 -1.14 2.18 -51.85
CA ILE A 102 -0.05 1.41 -52.51
C ILE A 102 1.43 1.77 -52.26
N ASP A 103 2.17 0.71 -51.91
CA ASP A 103 3.58 0.36 -52.14
C ASP A 103 4.56 1.49 -52.47
N GLN A 104 5.51 1.73 -51.56
CA GLN A 104 6.94 1.68 -51.88
C GLN A 104 7.80 1.86 -50.62
N ASP A 105 8.96 1.19 -50.66
CA ASP A 105 10.18 1.44 -49.90
C ASP A 105 10.32 0.77 -48.52
N GLN A 106 10.58 -0.54 -48.59
CA GLN A 106 11.70 -1.13 -47.83
C GLN A 106 13.00 -0.46 -48.27
N GLU A 107 13.60 0.39 -47.44
CA GLU A 107 15.05 0.46 -47.26
C GLU A 107 15.38 1.47 -46.16
N ILE A 108 16.43 1.18 -45.39
CA ILE A 108 17.13 2.08 -44.45
C ILE A 108 16.49 2.21 -43.06
N PHE A 109 16.86 1.30 -42.15
CA PHE A 109 17.47 1.71 -40.88
C PHE A 109 18.28 0.56 -40.26
N GLU A 110 19.31 0.12 -40.98
CA GLU A 110 20.41 -0.69 -40.46
C GLU A 110 21.62 0.23 -40.27
N SER A 111 21.69 0.89 -39.11
CA SER A 111 22.92 1.55 -38.64
C SER A 111 22.78 1.98 -37.19
N GLN A 112 23.18 1.09 -36.27
CA GLN A 112 23.94 1.43 -35.08
C GLN A 112 24.56 0.16 -34.49
N LYS A 113 25.62 -0.30 -35.15
CA LYS A 113 26.61 -1.21 -34.58
C LYS A 113 27.94 -0.47 -34.63
N GLN A 114 28.30 0.22 -33.56
CA GLN A 114 29.63 0.77 -33.41
C GLN A 114 30.15 0.61 -31.98
N GLN A 115 31.01 -0.42 -31.85
CA GLN A 115 32.28 -0.45 -31.11
C GLN A 115 32.34 0.12 -29.69
N ILE A 116 32.35 -0.78 -28.71
CA ILE A 116 33.14 -0.61 -27.49
C ILE A 116 33.84 -1.94 -27.17
N GLN A 117 35.16 -1.95 -27.37
CA GLN A 117 36.18 -2.74 -26.66
C GLN A 117 37.51 -1.99 -26.87
N PRO A 118 38.44 -1.93 -25.90
CA PRO A 118 39.10 -3.13 -25.38
C PRO A 118 39.44 -3.17 -23.88
N ASP A 119 39.76 -4.40 -23.46
CA ASP A 119 40.73 -4.86 -22.45
C ASP A 119 40.75 -4.26 -21.05
N VAL A 120 40.30 -5.06 -20.08
CA VAL A 120 40.99 -5.21 -18.78
C VAL A 120 41.09 -6.69 -18.44
N ILE A 121 42.32 -7.19 -18.53
CA ILE A 121 42.82 -8.44 -17.95
C ILE A 121 42.98 -8.23 -16.45
N TYR A 122 42.44 -9.13 -15.62
CA TYR A 122 43.06 -9.54 -14.34
C TYR A 122 42.63 -10.99 -14.02
N ASP A 123 43.62 -11.88 -14.09
CA ASP A 123 43.70 -13.14 -13.36
C ASP A 123 43.59 -12.88 -11.85
N GLU A 124 42.77 -13.65 -11.12
CA GLU A 124 43.25 -14.72 -10.23
C GLU A 124 42.11 -15.31 -9.38
N GLN A 125 42.00 -16.63 -9.45
CA GLN A 125 41.33 -17.56 -8.55
C GLN A 125 41.83 -17.39 -7.09
N PRO A 126 41.07 -17.80 -6.04
CA PRO A 126 41.05 -19.23 -5.72
C PRO A 126 39.72 -19.78 -5.14
N GLU A 127 39.57 -21.08 -5.41
CA GLU A 127 39.03 -22.19 -4.59
C GLU A 127 37.57 -22.19 -4.09
N GLN A 128 36.85 -23.11 -4.73
CA GLN A 128 35.65 -23.79 -4.26
C GLN A 128 35.85 -24.44 -2.89
N VAL A 129 34.87 -24.24 -2.01
CA VAL A 129 34.57 -25.18 -0.93
C VAL A 129 33.31 -25.92 -1.34
N ASP A 130 33.49 -27.18 -1.74
CA ASP A 130 32.43 -28.16 -1.93
C ASP A 130 31.73 -28.43 -0.59
N GLN A 131 30.60 -27.76 -0.35
CA GLN A 131 29.59 -28.29 0.56
C GLN A 131 28.55 -29.02 -0.28
N ALA A 132 28.67 -30.35 -0.25
CA ALA A 132 27.66 -31.28 -0.73
C ALA A 132 26.31 -30.96 -0.08
N LYS A 133 25.50 -30.21 -0.83
CA LYS A 133 24.10 -29.97 -0.52
C LYS A 133 23.35 -31.20 -0.96
N GLU A 134 23.01 -32.04 0.00
CA GLU A 134 22.12 -33.18 -0.18
C GLU A 134 20.79 -32.67 -0.77
N GLU A 135 20.63 -32.85 -2.07
CA GLU A 135 19.37 -32.63 -2.77
C GLU A 135 18.38 -33.69 -2.27
N VAL A 136 17.63 -33.35 -1.24
CA VAL A 136 16.41 -34.05 -0.89
C VAL A 136 15.44 -33.84 -2.06
N LYS A 137 15.44 -34.82 -2.97
CA LYS A 137 14.47 -34.96 -4.04
C LYS A 137 13.12 -35.28 -3.41
N ILE A 138 12.43 -34.26 -2.93
CA ILE A 138 11.03 -34.35 -2.55
C ILE A 138 10.25 -34.45 -3.87
N GLU A 139 10.10 -35.67 -4.39
CA GLU A 139 9.02 -36.00 -5.32
C GLU A 139 7.70 -35.95 -4.53
N ALA A 140 7.30 -34.72 -4.16
CA ALA A 140 5.93 -34.46 -3.78
C ALA A 140 5.16 -34.42 -5.10
N GLU A 141 4.40 -35.49 -5.34
CA GLU A 141 3.25 -35.50 -6.22
C GLU A 141 2.20 -34.53 -5.62
N SER A 142 2.54 -33.24 -5.59
CA SER A 142 1.67 -32.19 -5.09
C SER A 142 0.67 -31.93 -6.20
N ASP A 143 -0.60 -32.23 -5.92
CA ASP A 143 -1.72 -31.81 -6.74
C ASP A 143 -1.50 -30.34 -7.18
N PRO A 144 -1.39 -30.05 -8.49
CA PRO A 144 -1.05 -28.74 -9.00
C PRO A 144 -2.08 -27.65 -8.64
N GLU A 145 -3.25 -28.05 -8.14
CA GLU A 145 -4.27 -27.12 -7.64
C GLU A 145 -3.96 -26.65 -6.21
N ILE A 146 -3.49 -27.55 -5.33
CA ILE A 146 -3.09 -27.25 -3.93
C ILE A 146 -1.97 -26.21 -3.88
N ALA A 147 -1.05 -26.26 -4.84
CA ALA A 147 0.09 -25.34 -4.89
C ALA A 147 -0.30 -23.88 -5.22
N SER A 148 -1.45 -23.65 -5.86
CA SER A 148 -1.74 -22.33 -6.45
C SER A 148 -2.11 -21.26 -5.43
N ARG A 149 -2.94 -21.59 -4.44
CA ARG A 149 -3.28 -20.68 -3.34
C ARG A 149 -2.02 -20.26 -2.57
N GLU A 150 -1.20 -21.24 -2.19
CA GLU A 150 0.04 -21.00 -1.44
C GLU A 150 1.02 -20.16 -2.26
N GLN A 151 1.12 -20.44 -3.57
CA GLN A 151 1.93 -19.64 -4.49
C GLN A 151 1.47 -18.17 -4.56
N ILE A 152 0.15 -17.89 -4.58
CA ILE A 152 -0.38 -16.51 -4.52
C ILE A 152 0.11 -15.80 -3.25
N GLU A 153 -0.01 -16.45 -2.09
CA GLU A 153 0.44 -15.87 -0.82
C GLU A 153 1.95 -15.62 -0.82
N ILE A 154 2.75 -16.55 -1.35
CA ILE A 154 4.21 -16.42 -1.46
C ILE A 154 4.59 -15.26 -2.37
N ILE A 155 3.95 -15.12 -3.53
CA ILE A 155 4.21 -14.03 -4.48
C ILE A 155 4.02 -12.67 -3.79
N VAL A 156 2.92 -12.49 -3.06
CA VAL A 156 2.61 -11.21 -2.41
C VAL A 156 3.53 -10.97 -1.20
N LYS A 157 3.81 -11.99 -0.38
CA LYS A 157 4.77 -11.89 0.74
C LYS A 157 6.17 -11.50 0.29
N ASN A 158 6.58 -11.91 -0.93
CA ASN A 158 7.85 -11.52 -1.53
C ASN A 158 7.88 -10.08 -2.06
N ILE A 159 6.73 -9.38 -2.12
CA ILE A 159 6.67 -7.95 -2.42
C ILE A 159 6.75 -7.15 -1.11
N GLY A 160 6.02 -7.58 -0.09
CA GLY A 160 6.06 -6.95 1.22
C GLY A 160 5.17 -7.65 2.25
N ASP A 161 5.24 -7.15 3.49
CA ASP A 161 4.43 -7.64 4.61
C ASP A 161 3.01 -7.06 4.55
N TYR A 162 2.19 -7.66 3.69
CA TYR A 162 0.79 -7.33 3.46
C TYR A 162 -0.13 -8.48 3.86
N GLU A 163 -1.35 -8.15 4.27
CA GLU A 163 -2.37 -9.16 4.53
C GLU A 163 -2.95 -9.64 3.19
N VAL A 164 -3.03 -10.96 3.02
CA VAL A 164 -3.56 -11.60 1.81
C VAL A 164 -4.64 -12.58 2.20
N THR A 165 -5.80 -12.47 1.57
CA THR A 165 -6.85 -13.47 1.68
C THR A 165 -7.28 -13.91 0.29
N VAL A 166 -7.49 -15.21 0.13
CA VAL A 166 -7.89 -15.83 -1.14
C VAL A 166 -9.26 -16.44 -0.94
N TRP A 167 -10.19 -16.14 -1.84
CA TRP A 167 -11.60 -16.50 -1.75
C TRP A 167 -12.04 -17.27 -2.99
N ASP A 168 -13.02 -18.14 -2.82
CA ASP A 168 -13.72 -18.79 -3.92
C ASP A 168 -14.81 -17.88 -4.51
N LEU A 169 -15.32 -18.21 -5.70
CA LEU A 169 -16.39 -17.46 -6.34
C LEU A 169 -17.74 -17.50 -5.59
N LYS A 170 -17.84 -18.30 -4.53
CA LYS A 170 -19.03 -18.39 -3.67
C LYS A 170 -18.91 -17.49 -2.42
N GLY A 171 -17.79 -16.76 -2.28
CA GLY A 171 -17.55 -15.89 -1.14
C GLY A 171 -17.10 -16.61 0.12
N ASN A 172 -16.47 -17.79 0.00
CA ASN A 172 -15.81 -18.47 1.13
C ASN A 172 -14.29 -18.34 1.00
N LEU A 173 -13.59 -18.34 2.15
CA LEU A 173 -12.12 -18.44 2.15
C LEU A 173 -11.70 -19.74 1.44
N ALA A 174 -10.83 -19.60 0.44
CA ALA A 174 -10.30 -20.70 -0.33
C ALA A 174 -9.43 -21.59 0.57
N LYS A 175 -9.69 -22.89 0.50
CA LYS A 175 -8.86 -23.95 1.07
C LYS A 175 -7.89 -24.43 0.00
N ASN A 176 -6.90 -25.21 0.40
CA ASN A 176 -5.96 -25.82 -0.54
C ASN A 176 -6.66 -26.75 -1.56
N THR A 177 -7.81 -27.31 -1.21
CA THR A 177 -8.63 -28.16 -2.10
C THR A 177 -9.72 -27.39 -2.83
N THR A 178 -9.75 -26.07 -2.72
CA THR A 178 -10.78 -25.25 -3.38
C THR A 178 -10.39 -25.08 -4.85
N PRO A 179 -11.28 -25.42 -5.79
CA PRO A 179 -10.97 -25.29 -7.20
C PRO A 179 -10.91 -23.81 -7.63
N ALA A 180 -10.05 -23.53 -8.60
CA ALA A 180 -9.95 -22.23 -9.26
C ALA A 180 -11.25 -21.88 -10.04
N PRO A 181 -11.51 -20.59 -10.36
CA PRO A 181 -10.66 -19.43 -10.11
C PRO A 181 -10.92 -18.72 -8.78
N TYR A 182 -9.94 -17.94 -8.34
CA TYR A 182 -9.93 -17.27 -7.04
C TYR A 182 -10.12 -15.76 -7.12
N GLU A 183 -10.65 -15.21 -6.05
CA GLU A 183 -10.62 -13.78 -5.78
C GLU A 183 -9.55 -13.49 -4.71
N VAL A 184 -8.59 -12.63 -5.05
CA VAL A 184 -7.44 -12.34 -4.19
C VAL A 184 -7.57 -10.93 -3.63
N PHE A 185 -7.59 -10.80 -2.30
CA PHE A 185 -7.56 -9.51 -1.62
C PHE A 185 -6.20 -9.30 -0.99
N VAL A 186 -5.56 -8.18 -1.33
CA VAL A 186 -4.30 -7.73 -0.76
C VAL A 186 -4.52 -6.41 -0.03
N ILE A 187 -4.28 -6.40 1.27
CA ILE A 187 -4.53 -5.27 2.15
C ILE A 187 -3.21 -4.77 2.71
N ALA A 188 -2.84 -3.56 2.32
CA ALA A 188 -1.73 -2.83 2.91
C ALA A 188 -2.25 -2.01 4.10
N GLY A 189 -2.04 -2.55 5.30
CA GLY A 189 -2.48 -1.96 6.56
C GLY A 189 -1.85 -0.60 6.87
N ASN A 190 -2.35 0.03 7.94
CA ASN A 190 -1.86 1.33 8.39
C ASN A 190 -0.33 1.31 8.64
N GLY A 191 0.38 2.32 8.14
CA GLY A 191 1.83 2.47 8.26
C GLY A 191 2.66 1.62 7.29
N LYS A 192 2.05 0.75 6.48
CA LYS A 192 2.78 -0.03 5.45
C LYS A 192 3.04 0.76 4.17
N ILE A 193 2.24 1.79 3.91
CA ILE A 193 2.33 2.64 2.73
C ILE A 193 2.51 4.07 3.20
N ALA A 194 3.53 4.74 2.64
CA ALA A 194 3.98 6.05 3.10
C ALA A 194 3.19 7.20 2.47
N ASN A 195 2.82 7.05 1.19
CA ASN A 195 2.12 8.05 0.39
C ASN A 195 1.50 7.39 -0.84
N CYS A 196 0.76 8.16 -1.64
CA CYS A 196 0.08 7.64 -2.81
C CYS A 196 1.04 7.07 -3.86
N PHE A 197 2.19 7.69 -4.08
CA PHE A 197 3.17 7.19 -5.04
C PHE A 197 3.67 5.79 -4.65
N HIS A 198 3.97 5.57 -3.37
CA HIS A 198 4.30 4.25 -2.85
C HIS A 198 3.13 3.27 -3.02
N ALA A 199 1.89 3.70 -2.77
CA ALA A 199 0.69 2.88 -2.99
C ALA A 199 0.58 2.40 -4.45
N LYS A 200 0.76 3.30 -5.43
CA LYS A 200 0.70 3.00 -6.86
C LYS A 200 1.79 2.00 -7.29
N ASN A 201 3.00 2.13 -6.75
CA ASN A 201 4.10 1.18 -7.02
C ASN A 201 3.77 -0.22 -6.48
N VAL A 202 3.39 -0.33 -5.21
CA VAL A 202 3.07 -1.63 -4.59
C VAL A 202 1.89 -2.28 -5.28
N MET A 203 0.84 -1.51 -5.59
CA MET A 203 -0.31 -1.97 -6.34
C MET A 203 0.11 -2.56 -7.69
N LEU A 204 0.92 -1.83 -8.48
CA LEU A 204 1.41 -2.32 -9.77
C LEU A 204 2.21 -3.62 -9.58
N ASP A 205 3.14 -3.67 -8.63
CA ASP A 205 3.98 -4.85 -8.39
C ASP A 205 3.16 -6.08 -8.03
N VAL A 206 2.13 -5.93 -7.18
CA VAL A 206 1.20 -7.01 -6.82
C VAL A 206 0.46 -7.53 -8.05
N MET A 207 -0.18 -6.62 -8.80
CA MET A 207 -0.96 -7.00 -9.98
C MET A 207 -0.08 -7.66 -11.04
N LYS A 208 1.08 -7.05 -11.32
CA LYS A 208 2.05 -7.52 -12.30
C LYS A 208 2.56 -8.92 -11.97
N LYS A 209 3.01 -9.17 -10.73
CA LYS A 209 3.53 -10.49 -10.36
C LYS A 209 2.45 -11.57 -10.42
N LEU A 210 1.23 -11.28 -9.93
CA LEU A 210 0.14 -12.25 -9.95
C LEU A 210 -0.35 -12.58 -11.36
N TYR A 211 -0.50 -11.59 -12.24
CA TYR A 211 -0.98 -11.81 -13.61
C TYR A 211 0.13 -12.22 -14.61
N SER A 212 1.40 -12.12 -14.24
CA SER A 212 2.52 -12.62 -15.06
C SER A 212 2.99 -14.02 -14.67
N ASP A 213 2.69 -14.49 -13.46
CA ASP A 213 3.10 -15.82 -12.98
C ASP A 213 2.26 -16.93 -13.64
N THR A 214 2.93 -17.80 -14.40
CA THR A 214 2.28 -18.87 -15.18
C THR A 214 1.59 -19.94 -14.32
N ALA A 215 1.95 -20.08 -13.04
CA ALA A 215 1.35 -21.07 -12.16
C ALA A 215 -0.01 -20.61 -11.59
N VAL A 216 -0.26 -19.30 -11.55
CA VAL A 216 -1.45 -18.72 -10.89
C VAL A 216 -2.29 -17.79 -11.78
N LYS A 217 -1.75 -17.16 -12.84
CA LYS A 217 -2.47 -16.14 -13.62
C LYS A 217 -3.83 -16.59 -14.15
N ASP A 218 -3.93 -17.83 -14.64
CA ASP A 218 -5.16 -18.40 -15.21
C ASP A 218 -6.10 -18.96 -14.13
N LYS A 219 -5.66 -18.95 -12.86
CA LYS A 219 -6.42 -19.37 -11.68
C LYS A 219 -6.98 -18.18 -10.90
N ILE A 220 -6.74 -16.95 -11.34
CA ILE A 220 -7.23 -15.74 -10.69
C ILE A 220 -8.41 -15.20 -11.50
N ALA A 221 -9.55 -15.00 -10.84
CA ALA A 221 -10.68 -14.26 -11.39
C ALA A 221 -10.46 -12.76 -11.23
N ARG A 222 -9.99 -12.33 -10.06
CA ARG A 222 -9.84 -10.91 -9.72
C ARG A 222 -8.80 -10.71 -8.63
N VAL A 223 -8.10 -9.60 -8.70
CA VAL A 223 -7.24 -9.12 -7.62
C VAL A 223 -7.77 -7.77 -7.15
N MET A 224 -7.98 -7.65 -5.86
CA MET A 224 -8.31 -6.40 -5.18
C MET A 224 -7.14 -5.97 -4.31
N PHE A 225 -6.63 -4.77 -4.56
CA PHE A 225 -5.59 -4.14 -3.73
C PHE A 225 -6.19 -2.96 -2.98
N THR A 226 -6.02 -2.94 -1.66
CA THR A 226 -6.44 -1.83 -0.81
C THR A 226 -5.25 -1.30 -0.04
N SER A 227 -4.99 -0.02 -0.15
CA SER A 227 -4.02 0.70 0.67
C SER A 227 -4.75 1.65 1.62
N TRP A 228 -4.50 1.50 2.92
CA TRP A 228 -5.18 2.30 3.93
C TRP A 228 -4.90 3.81 3.75
N GLY A 229 -5.98 4.58 3.56
CA GLY A 229 -5.93 6.04 3.40
C GLY A 229 -5.43 6.55 2.04
N GLN A 230 -5.09 5.66 1.09
CA GLN A 230 -4.50 6.05 -0.19
C GLN A 230 -5.43 5.73 -1.35
N LEU A 231 -5.58 4.44 -1.70
CA LEU A 231 -6.33 3.99 -2.88
C LEU A 231 -6.88 2.58 -2.74
N LYS A 232 -7.83 2.25 -3.61
CA LYS A 232 -8.31 0.89 -3.87
C LYS A 232 -8.34 0.63 -5.37
N VAL A 233 -7.97 -0.59 -5.77
CA VAL A 233 -8.11 -1.05 -7.14
C VAL A 233 -8.65 -2.47 -7.16
N SER A 234 -9.54 -2.72 -8.10
CA SER A 234 -9.95 -4.05 -8.52
C SER A 234 -9.50 -4.24 -9.96
N LEU A 235 -8.81 -5.33 -10.26
CA LEU A 235 -8.41 -5.71 -11.61
C LEU A 235 -8.94 -7.11 -11.90
N GLY A 236 -9.92 -7.20 -12.78
CA GLY A 236 -10.45 -8.47 -13.28
C GLY A 236 -9.46 -9.15 -14.24
N SER A 237 -9.49 -10.48 -14.29
CA SER A 237 -8.54 -11.24 -15.10
C SER A 237 -8.70 -11.06 -16.61
N GLU A 238 -9.88 -10.65 -17.09
CA GLU A 238 -10.06 -10.34 -18.51
C GLU A 238 -9.23 -9.14 -18.98
N ASP A 239 -8.96 -8.19 -18.10
CA ASP A 239 -8.10 -7.05 -18.36
C ASP A 239 -6.65 -7.37 -17.94
N GLY A 240 -6.48 -7.94 -16.74
CA GLY A 240 -5.16 -8.18 -16.14
C GLY A 240 -4.25 -9.09 -16.95
N THR A 241 -4.81 -10.12 -17.61
CA THR A 241 -4.02 -11.06 -18.44
C THR A 241 -3.65 -10.49 -19.82
N LYS A 242 -4.33 -9.42 -20.26
CA LYS A 242 -4.09 -8.77 -21.57
C LYS A 242 -3.15 -7.57 -21.48
N LEU A 243 -2.85 -7.09 -20.28
CA LEU A 243 -1.95 -5.96 -20.07
C LEU A 243 -0.51 -6.34 -20.42
N ASP A 244 0.17 -5.48 -21.18
CA ASP A 244 1.61 -5.57 -21.39
C ASP A 244 2.35 -5.00 -20.17
N TRP A 245 2.56 -5.85 -19.18
CA TRP A 245 3.25 -5.50 -17.93
C TRP A 245 4.69 -5.00 -18.09
N ALA A 246 5.32 -5.14 -19.26
CA ALA A 246 6.66 -4.61 -19.52
C ALA A 246 6.65 -3.10 -19.78
N THR A 247 5.54 -2.56 -20.29
CA THR A 247 5.42 -1.15 -20.70
C THR A 247 4.64 -0.30 -19.69
N VAL A 248 3.89 -0.95 -18.80
CA VAL A 248 3.00 -0.30 -17.84
C VAL A 248 3.77 0.15 -16.60
N GLY A 249 3.88 1.47 -16.43
CA GLY A 249 4.37 2.12 -15.20
C GLY A 249 3.24 2.39 -14.18
N PRO A 250 3.58 2.67 -12.90
CA PRO A 250 2.60 2.73 -11.80
C PRO A 250 1.59 3.86 -11.96
N THR A 251 2.04 5.03 -12.42
CA THR A 251 1.16 6.18 -12.70
C THR A 251 0.25 5.89 -13.89
N ASN A 252 0.80 5.40 -15.01
CA ASN A 252 -0.01 5.08 -16.19
C ASN A 252 -1.05 3.99 -15.88
N PHE A 253 -0.66 2.96 -15.11
CA PHE A 253 -1.59 1.93 -14.67
C PHE A 253 -2.75 2.51 -13.85
N TRP A 254 -2.43 3.36 -12.87
CA TRP A 254 -3.43 4.04 -12.05
C TRP A 254 -4.37 4.91 -12.90
N ASP A 255 -3.83 5.72 -13.81
CA ASP A 255 -4.62 6.60 -14.67
C ASP A 255 -5.57 5.79 -15.57
N VAL A 256 -5.14 4.62 -16.04
CA VAL A 256 -6.01 3.70 -16.77
C VAL A 256 -7.12 3.16 -15.86
N MET A 257 -6.82 2.72 -14.65
CA MET A 257 -7.85 2.24 -13.69
C MET A 257 -8.89 3.32 -13.40
N MET A 258 -8.45 4.56 -13.19
CA MET A 258 -9.33 5.70 -12.95
C MET A 258 -10.19 6.07 -14.17
N LYS A 259 -9.67 5.87 -15.39
CA LYS A 259 -10.43 6.07 -16.64
C LYS A 259 -11.44 4.96 -16.92
N VAL A 260 -11.17 3.72 -16.51
CA VAL A 260 -12.09 2.60 -16.67
C VAL A 260 -13.35 2.88 -15.84
N LYS A 261 -13.20 2.95 -14.51
CA LYS A 261 -14.26 3.32 -13.56
C LYS A 261 -13.63 3.89 -12.31
N SER A 262 -13.91 5.16 -12.01
CA SER A 262 -13.37 5.88 -10.84
C SER A 262 -14.19 5.66 -9.55
N TYR A 263 -14.95 4.57 -9.47
CA TYR A 263 -15.84 4.21 -8.36
C TYR A 263 -15.87 2.69 -8.18
N GLU A 264 -16.18 2.20 -6.98
CA GLU A 264 -16.27 0.76 -6.69
C GLU A 264 -17.46 0.16 -7.44
N ASP A 265 -17.21 -0.50 -8.58
CA ASP A 265 -18.24 -1.15 -9.38
C ASP A 265 -18.18 -2.67 -9.23
N GLU A 266 -19.08 -3.19 -8.40
CA GLU A 266 -19.23 -4.62 -8.14
C GLU A 266 -20.28 -5.28 -9.06
N THR A 267 -20.71 -4.61 -10.12
CA THR A 267 -21.67 -5.19 -11.08
C THR A 267 -20.97 -6.07 -12.11
N GLY A 268 -21.68 -7.07 -12.62
CA GLY A 268 -21.20 -7.98 -13.66
C GLY A 268 -20.36 -9.17 -13.16
N PRO A 269 -19.81 -9.98 -14.10
CA PRO A 269 -18.94 -11.12 -13.80
C PRO A 269 -17.69 -10.71 -13.03
N ILE A 270 -17.25 -11.52 -12.05
CA ILE A 270 -16.10 -11.20 -11.18
C ILE A 270 -14.82 -10.91 -11.99
N ASN A 271 -14.59 -11.65 -13.07
CA ASN A 271 -13.43 -11.49 -13.94
C ASN A 271 -13.43 -10.20 -14.81
N GLN A 272 -14.53 -9.45 -14.80
CA GLN A 272 -14.72 -8.18 -15.53
C GLN A 272 -14.82 -6.96 -14.61
N ARG A 273 -14.69 -7.15 -13.29
CA ARG A 273 -14.79 -6.06 -12.31
C ARG A 273 -13.47 -5.32 -12.18
N THR A 274 -13.20 -4.45 -13.15
CA THR A 274 -12.03 -3.57 -13.15
C THR A 274 -12.44 -2.14 -12.81
N TRP A 275 -11.82 -1.56 -11.79
CA TRP A 275 -12.08 -0.19 -11.33
C TRP A 275 -10.96 0.31 -10.41
N GLY A 276 -10.87 1.64 -10.25
CA GLY A 276 -9.96 2.29 -9.31
C GLY A 276 -10.67 3.39 -8.50
N VAL A 277 -10.30 3.55 -7.24
CA VAL A 277 -10.88 4.56 -6.34
C VAL A 277 -9.80 5.22 -5.50
N SER A 278 -9.72 6.55 -5.59
CA SER A 278 -8.92 7.36 -4.69
C SER A 278 -9.59 7.45 -3.32
N ILE A 279 -8.83 7.21 -2.24
CA ILE A 279 -9.31 7.40 -0.85
C ILE A 279 -8.73 8.69 -0.28
N GLY A 280 -7.43 8.92 -0.51
CA GLY A 280 -6.72 10.13 -0.07
C GLY A 280 -6.63 11.15 -1.20
N LYS A 281 -6.65 12.44 -0.85
CA LYS A 281 -6.50 13.55 -1.82
C LYS A 281 -5.20 13.45 -2.62
N ASP A 282 -4.17 12.87 -2.02
CA ASP A 282 -2.84 12.67 -2.63
C ASP A 282 -2.85 11.69 -3.82
N CYS A 283 -3.96 10.98 -4.03
CA CYS A 283 -4.15 10.01 -5.12
C CYS A 283 -5.02 10.49 -6.28
N GLU A 284 -5.58 11.70 -6.19
CA GLU A 284 -6.33 12.34 -7.27
C GLU A 284 -5.45 12.80 -8.44
#